data_AF-X2FHG0-F1
#
_entry.id   AF-X2FHG0-F1
#
_cell.length_a   1.000
_cell.length_b   1.000
_cell.length_c   1.000
_cell.angle_alpha   90.00
_cell.angle_beta   90.00
_cell.angle_gamma   90.00
#
_symmetry.space_group_name_H-M   'P 1'
#
loop_
_entity.id
_entity.type
_entity.pdbx_description
1 polymer ?
#
loop_
_entity_poly.entity_id
_entity_poly.type
_entity_poly.pdbx_seq_one_letter_code
_entity_poly.pdbx_strand_id
1 'polypeptide(L)'
;AREAGIEHFIFVTGRNKNVIEDHFDKMFELDATLAARGKKAEQEILAANQPEAGAVSFTRQQAPLGLGHAVWCARDIVGNEPFAVVLPDELVLNTTGCLKQMIETASTLGEKSNVIAVEAVPDHLTHQYGICGVGKRTGKMFEVDGMVEKPAKGTAPSNLSITGRYILQPEIFKILETQERGAGGEIQLT
;
A
#
# COMPACT_ATOMS: atom_id res chain seq x y z
N ALA A 1 7.28 -1.31 -6.12
CA ALA A 1 6.60 -2.62 -5.95
C ALA A 1 7.27 -3.71 -6.79
N ARG A 2 7.30 -3.61 -8.13
CA ARG A 2 8.03 -4.56 -9.00
C ARG A 2 9.49 -4.79 -8.57
N GLU A 3 10.22 -3.71 -8.27
CA GLU A 3 11.61 -3.77 -7.74
C GLU A 3 11.73 -4.64 -6.46
N ALA A 4 10.67 -4.71 -5.65
CA ALA A 4 10.63 -5.45 -4.41
C ALA A 4 10.20 -6.93 -4.61
N GLY A 5 9.97 -7.37 -5.86
CA GLY A 5 9.56 -8.73 -6.18
C GLY A 5 8.04 -8.98 -6.09
N ILE A 6 7.21 -7.93 -6.06
CA ILE A 6 5.75 -8.11 -6.14
C ILE A 6 5.36 -8.50 -7.56
N GLU A 7 4.70 -9.65 -7.69
CA GLU A 7 4.29 -10.24 -8.97
C GLU A 7 2.82 -9.95 -9.31
N HIS A 8 1.95 -9.88 -8.30
CA HIS A 8 0.51 -9.65 -8.48
C HIS A 8 0.05 -8.33 -7.87
N PHE A 9 -0.72 -7.55 -8.65
CA PHE A 9 -1.25 -6.26 -8.23
C PHE A 9 -2.77 -6.32 -8.08
N ILE A 10 -3.28 -5.91 -6.92
CA ILE A 10 -4.72 -5.83 -6.67
C ILE A 10 -5.10 -4.37 -6.50
N PHE A 11 -5.88 -3.85 -7.44
CA PHE A 11 -6.42 -2.49 -7.38
C PHE A 11 -7.82 -2.52 -6.80
N VAL A 12 -7.99 -1.91 -5.64
CA VAL A 12 -9.31 -1.66 -5.04
C VAL A 12 -9.78 -0.29 -5.50
N THR A 13 -10.79 -0.25 -6.36
CA THR A 13 -11.23 0.98 -7.02
C THR A 13 -12.64 1.40 -6.62
N GLY A 14 -12.89 2.72 -6.65
CA GLY A 14 -14.22 3.29 -6.53
C GLY A 14 -14.87 3.57 -7.90
N ARG A 15 -15.87 4.45 -7.91
CA ARG A 15 -16.53 4.90 -9.15
C ARG A 15 -15.58 5.76 -9.99
N ASN A 16 -15.77 5.77 -11.31
CA ASN A 16 -15.06 6.62 -12.28
C ASN A 16 -13.54 6.40 -12.30
N LYS A 17 -13.09 5.15 -12.14
CA LYS A 17 -11.67 4.77 -12.10
C LYS A 17 -11.24 3.80 -13.22
N ASN A 18 -12.08 3.59 -14.23
CA ASN A 18 -11.79 2.67 -15.33
C ASN A 18 -10.49 3.01 -16.07
N VAL A 19 -10.09 4.30 -16.10
CA VAL A 19 -8.81 4.71 -16.70
C VAL A 19 -7.58 4.06 -16.05
N ILE A 20 -7.68 3.61 -14.79
CA ILE A 20 -6.60 2.86 -14.13
C ILE A 20 -6.53 1.45 -14.70
N GLU A 21 -7.68 0.79 -14.88
CA GLU A 21 -7.76 -0.52 -15.53
C GLU A 21 -7.16 -0.46 -16.94
N ASP A 22 -7.63 0.51 -17.72
CA ASP A 22 -7.17 0.80 -19.08
C ASP A 22 -5.65 1.06 -19.15
N HIS A 23 -5.07 1.74 -18.16
CA HIS A 23 -3.63 2.04 -18.12
C HIS A 23 -2.76 0.77 -18.01
N PHE A 24 -3.27 -0.27 -17.37
CA PHE A 24 -2.57 -1.54 -17.18
C PHE A 24 -2.99 -2.60 -18.21
N ASP A 25 -3.88 -2.28 -19.15
CA ASP A 25 -4.27 -3.13 -20.26
C ASP A 25 -3.58 -2.73 -21.57
N LYS A 26 -3.66 -3.61 -22.57
CA LYS A 26 -3.09 -3.38 -23.88
C LYS A 26 -3.91 -2.35 -24.68
N MET A 27 -3.26 -1.25 -25.02
CA MET A 27 -3.85 -0.15 -25.80
C MET A 27 -3.66 -0.33 -27.31
N PHE A 28 -4.53 -1.12 -27.94
CA PHE A 28 -4.41 -1.48 -29.37
C PHE A 28 -4.21 -0.28 -30.31
N GLU A 29 -5.03 0.77 -30.17
CA GLU A 29 -4.96 1.94 -31.06
C GLU A 29 -3.66 2.73 -30.90
N LEU A 30 -3.16 2.84 -29.66
CA LEU A 30 -1.90 3.50 -29.36
C LEU A 30 -0.73 2.70 -29.96
N ASP A 31 -0.70 1.39 -29.73
CA ASP A 31 0.33 0.50 -30.27
C ASP A 31 0.39 0.57 -31.80
N ALA A 32 -0.77 0.50 -32.47
CA ALA A 32 -0.87 0.60 -33.92
C ALA A 32 -0.39 1.96 -34.44
N THR A 33 -0.75 3.05 -33.74
CA THR A 33 -0.33 4.41 -34.10
C THR A 33 1.18 4.59 -33.96
N LEU A 34 1.78 4.09 -32.88
CA LEU A 34 3.23 4.16 -32.66
C LEU A 34 3.98 3.33 -33.69
N ALA A 35 3.47 2.14 -34.02
CA ALA A 35 4.04 1.27 -35.05
C ALA A 35 4.06 1.96 -36.42
N ALA A 36 2.91 2.52 -36.84
CA ALA A 36 2.77 3.21 -38.10
C ALA A 36 3.69 4.45 -38.21
N ARG A 37 3.99 5.10 -37.09
CA ARG A 37 4.89 6.27 -37.00
C ARG A 37 6.36 5.91 -36.75
N GLY A 38 6.70 4.61 -36.67
CA GLY A 38 8.07 4.15 -36.42
C GLY A 38 8.63 4.52 -35.04
N LYS A 39 7.76 4.71 -34.04
CA LYS A 39 8.10 5.16 -32.68
C LYS A 39 8.54 4.02 -31.77
N LYS A 40 9.68 3.40 -32.11
CA LYS A 40 10.17 2.18 -31.45
C LYS A 40 10.51 2.36 -29.96
N ALA A 41 11.14 3.48 -29.60
CA ALA A 41 11.53 3.74 -28.20
C ALA A 41 10.30 3.79 -27.27
N GLU A 42 9.23 4.45 -27.72
CA GLU A 42 7.98 4.52 -26.97
C GLU A 42 7.29 3.16 -26.87
N GLN A 43 7.33 2.34 -27.93
CA GLN A 43 6.80 0.97 -27.91
C GLN A 43 7.56 0.06 -26.94
N GLU A 44 8.89 0.17 -26.88
CA GLU A 44 9.72 -0.58 -25.94
C GLU A 44 9.38 -0.21 -24.49
N ILE A 45 9.14 1.08 -24.22
CA ILE A 45 8.69 1.55 -22.89
C ILE A 45 7.33 0.94 -22.53
N LEU A 46 6.35 0.97 -23.45
CA LEU A 46 5.03 0.39 -23.20
C LEU A 46 5.13 -1.12 -22.95
N ALA A 47 5.85 -1.84 -23.81
CA ALA A 47 6.03 -3.29 -23.69
C ALA A 47 6.73 -3.69 -22.38
N ALA A 48 7.73 -2.94 -21.92
CA ALA A 48 8.44 -3.22 -20.67
C ALA A 48 7.58 -2.95 -19.41
N ASN A 49 6.56 -2.11 -19.53
CA ASN A 49 5.65 -1.75 -18.44
C ASN A 49 4.31 -2.49 -18.46
N GLN A 50 3.98 -3.15 -19.57
CA GLN A 50 2.78 -3.98 -19.70
C GLN A 50 2.85 -5.15 -18.70
N PRO A 51 1.84 -5.30 -17.82
CA PRO A 51 1.74 -6.47 -16.95
C PRO A 51 1.55 -7.76 -17.74
N GLU A 52 2.04 -8.87 -17.19
CA GLU A 52 1.77 -10.21 -17.73
C GLU A 52 0.31 -10.60 -17.55
N ALA A 53 -0.16 -11.55 -18.37
CA ALA A 53 -1.51 -12.07 -18.26
C ALA A 53 -1.74 -12.67 -16.87
N GLY A 54 -2.77 -12.16 -16.16
CA GLY A 54 -3.10 -12.61 -14.81
C GLY A 54 -2.36 -11.89 -13.67
N ALA A 55 -1.39 -11.01 -13.97
CA ALA A 55 -0.60 -10.31 -12.94
C ALA A 55 -1.33 -9.13 -12.26
N VAL A 56 -2.54 -8.79 -12.72
CA VAL A 56 -3.34 -7.68 -12.19
C VAL A 56 -4.78 -8.11 -11.96
N SER A 57 -5.35 -7.72 -10.84
CA SER A 57 -6.77 -7.89 -10.51
C SER A 57 -7.39 -6.58 -10.04
N PHE A 58 -8.67 -6.43 -10.31
CA PHE A 58 -9.45 -5.27 -9.90
C PHE A 58 -10.65 -5.72 -9.08
N THR A 59 -10.90 -5.02 -7.98
CA THR A 59 -12.12 -5.16 -7.18
C THR A 59 -12.69 -3.78 -6.87
N ARG A 60 -13.91 -3.75 -6.34
CA ARG A 60 -14.63 -2.51 -6.06
C ARG A 60 -14.76 -2.27 -4.57
N GLN A 61 -14.48 -1.04 -4.16
CA GLN A 61 -14.98 -0.47 -2.91
C GLN A 61 -16.28 0.28 -3.22
N GLN A 62 -17.41 -0.31 -2.84
CA GLN A 62 -18.75 0.17 -3.21
C GLN A 62 -19.13 1.46 -2.47
N ALA A 63 -18.58 1.65 -1.26
CA ALA A 63 -18.75 2.84 -0.44
C ALA A 63 -17.41 3.25 0.20
N PRO A 64 -17.10 4.55 0.31
CA PRO A 64 -15.84 5.04 0.87
C PRO A 64 -15.88 4.95 2.41
N LEU A 65 -15.73 3.74 2.93
CA LEU A 65 -15.80 3.46 4.37
C LEU A 65 -14.42 3.44 5.04
N GLY A 66 -13.39 3.99 4.40
CA GLY A 66 -12.02 4.02 4.91
C GLY A 66 -11.08 2.97 4.31
N LEU A 67 -9.80 3.08 4.68
CA LEU A 67 -8.71 2.23 4.19
C LEU A 67 -8.87 0.77 4.62
N GLY A 68 -9.25 0.51 5.87
CA GLY A 68 -9.46 -0.84 6.37
C GLY A 68 -10.54 -1.57 5.56
N HIS A 69 -11.63 -0.89 5.22
CA HIS A 69 -12.65 -1.45 4.32
C HIS A 69 -12.11 -1.71 2.92
N ALA A 70 -11.28 -0.82 2.37
CA ALA A 70 -10.68 -1.02 1.05
C ALA A 70 -9.80 -2.28 1.03
N VAL A 71 -8.96 -2.48 2.06
CA VAL A 71 -8.15 -3.70 2.22
C VAL A 71 -9.05 -4.94 2.34
N TRP A 72 -10.12 -4.87 3.14
CA TRP A 72 -11.06 -5.98 3.29
C TRP A 72 -11.80 -6.35 1.99
N CYS A 73 -12.04 -5.40 1.08
CA CYS A 73 -12.62 -5.68 -0.25
C CYS A 73 -11.70 -6.55 -1.14
N ALA A 74 -10.40 -6.63 -0.85
CA ALA A 74 -9.45 -7.45 -1.60
C ALA A 74 -9.27 -8.88 -1.04
N ARG A 75 -9.87 -9.19 0.12
CA ARG A 75 -9.59 -10.43 0.89
C ARG A 75 -9.70 -11.73 0.07
N ASP A 76 -10.70 -11.83 -0.80
CA ASP A 76 -10.94 -13.06 -1.56
C ASP A 76 -9.91 -13.25 -2.70
N ILE A 77 -9.30 -12.15 -3.17
CA ILE A 77 -8.23 -12.17 -4.18
C ILE A 77 -6.88 -12.47 -3.52
N VAL A 78 -6.63 -11.88 -2.33
CA VAL A 78 -5.41 -12.14 -1.55
C VAL A 78 -5.38 -13.56 -1.00
N GLY A 79 -6.53 -14.07 -0.53
CA GLY A 79 -6.59 -15.39 0.10
C GLY A 79 -5.84 -15.44 1.43
N ASN A 80 -5.00 -16.47 1.60
CA ASN A 80 -4.27 -16.74 2.84
C ASN A 80 -2.75 -16.54 2.67
N GLU A 81 -2.36 -15.45 2.01
CA GLU A 81 -0.97 -15.07 1.79
C GLU A 81 -0.65 -13.73 2.47
N PRO A 82 0.60 -13.52 2.93
CA PRO A 82 1.05 -12.20 3.34
C PRO A 82 1.04 -11.26 2.13
N PHE A 83 0.65 -10.00 2.34
CA PHE A 83 0.47 -9.05 1.24
C PHE A 83 0.94 -7.66 1.62
N ALA A 84 1.35 -6.90 0.60
CA ALA A 84 1.71 -5.50 0.76
C ALA A 84 0.49 -4.59 0.54
N VAL A 85 0.33 -3.57 1.37
CA VAL A 85 -0.60 -2.45 1.11
C VAL A 85 0.22 -1.23 0.73
N VAL A 86 -0.14 -0.60 -0.38
CA VAL A 86 0.56 0.54 -0.97
C VAL A 86 -0.46 1.64 -1.26
N LEU A 87 -0.40 2.74 -0.50
CA LEU A 87 -1.19 3.93 -0.79
C LEU A 87 -0.57 4.67 -2.00
N PRO A 88 -1.31 4.86 -3.10
CA PRO A 88 -0.76 5.38 -4.35
C PRO A 88 -0.57 6.90 -4.36
N ASP A 89 -1.14 7.61 -3.39
CA ASP A 89 -1.00 9.06 -3.18
C ASP A 89 0.32 9.45 -2.48
N GLU A 90 1.02 8.48 -1.88
CA GLU A 90 2.35 8.69 -1.29
C GLU A 90 3.46 8.10 -2.16
N LEU A 91 4.37 8.97 -2.62
CA LEU A 91 5.57 8.58 -3.36
C LEU A 91 6.78 8.54 -2.43
N VAL A 92 7.36 7.36 -2.25
CA VAL A 92 8.56 7.16 -1.42
C VAL A 92 9.76 6.94 -2.34
N LEU A 93 10.69 7.88 -2.35
CA LEU A 93 11.90 7.84 -3.17
C LEU A 93 13.12 7.50 -2.31
N ASN A 94 13.80 6.40 -2.64
CA ASN A 94 15.07 6.04 -2.02
C ASN A 94 15.88 5.12 -2.95
N THR A 95 17.21 5.08 -2.75
CA THR A 95 18.08 4.08 -3.37
C THR A 95 17.92 2.77 -2.60
N THR A 96 17.41 1.74 -3.27
CA THR A 96 16.64 0.62 -2.69
C THR A 96 15.25 1.09 -2.24
N GLY A 97 14.20 0.66 -2.94
CA GLY A 97 12.84 1.06 -2.63
C GLY A 97 12.38 0.66 -1.22
N CYS A 98 11.53 1.50 -0.60
CA CYS A 98 11.01 1.27 0.75
C CYS A 98 10.39 -0.12 0.92
N LEU A 99 9.53 -0.56 0.00
CA LEU A 99 8.89 -1.86 0.08
C LEU A 99 9.90 -3.03 0.04
N LYS A 100 10.99 -2.89 -0.72
CA LYS A 100 12.04 -3.91 -0.77
C LYS A 100 12.74 -4.04 0.58
N GLN A 101 13.08 -2.91 1.21
CA GLN A 101 13.65 -2.90 2.56
C GLN A 101 12.69 -3.52 3.59
N MET A 102 11.38 -3.27 3.44
CA MET A 102 10.36 -3.88 4.32
C MET A 102 10.26 -5.40 4.14
N ILE A 103 10.31 -5.93 2.92
CA ILE A 103 10.27 -7.38 2.66
C ILE A 103 11.53 -8.06 3.19
N GLU A 104 12.70 -7.47 2.96
CA GLU A 104 13.97 -7.94 3.54
C GLU A 104 13.89 -7.94 5.07
N THR A 105 13.30 -6.89 5.66
CA THR A 105 13.09 -6.76 7.10
C THR A 105 12.15 -7.84 7.63
N ALA A 106 10.98 -8.03 7.01
CA ALA A 106 10.00 -9.04 7.39
C ALA A 106 10.62 -10.44 7.41
N SER A 107 11.47 -10.75 6.41
CA SER A 107 12.19 -12.02 6.31
C SER A 107 13.12 -12.30 7.51
N THR A 108 13.58 -11.27 8.24
CA THR A 108 14.41 -11.44 9.45
C THR A 108 13.62 -11.63 10.74
N LEU A 109 12.34 -11.21 10.76
CA LEU A 109 11.47 -11.26 11.95
C LEU A 109 10.67 -12.57 12.04
N GLY A 110 10.57 -13.31 10.93
CA GLY A 110 9.83 -14.57 10.81
C GLY A 110 8.61 -14.44 9.88
N GLU A 111 8.06 -15.57 9.47
CA GLU A 111 7.02 -15.64 8.42
C GLU A 111 5.72 -14.89 8.76
N LYS A 112 5.45 -14.66 10.04
CA LYS A 112 4.18 -14.09 10.54
C LYS A 112 4.26 -12.66 11.06
N SER A 113 5.30 -11.91 10.67
CA SER A 113 5.45 -10.53 11.12
C SER A 113 4.69 -9.54 10.22
N ASN A 114 3.98 -8.61 10.85
CA ASN A 114 3.49 -7.41 10.18
C ASN A 114 4.60 -6.34 10.21
N VAL A 115 4.75 -5.60 9.12
CA VAL A 115 5.75 -4.51 9.03
C VAL A 115 5.07 -3.25 8.52
N ILE A 116 5.29 -2.14 9.21
CA ILE A 116 4.78 -0.82 8.84
C ILE A 116 5.99 0.09 8.63
N ALA A 117 6.05 0.78 7.49
CA ALA A 117 7.08 1.79 7.31
C ALA A 117 6.63 3.10 7.95
N VAL A 118 7.58 3.78 8.58
CA VAL A 118 7.34 5.06 9.25
C VAL A 118 8.35 6.09 8.80
N GLU A 119 7.97 7.36 8.90
CA GLU A 119 8.89 8.48 8.74
C GLU A 119 8.77 9.48 9.89
N ALA A 120 9.89 10.10 10.24
CA ALA A 120 9.89 11.16 11.24
C ALA A 120 9.32 12.44 10.63
N VAL A 121 8.32 13.01 11.29
CA VAL A 121 7.74 14.31 10.92
C VAL A 121 8.06 15.35 11.99
N PRO A 122 8.10 16.65 11.65
CA PRO A 122 8.14 17.71 12.64
C PRO A 122 6.99 17.59 13.65
N ASP A 123 7.28 17.76 14.95
CA ASP A 123 6.31 17.55 16.04
C ASP A 123 4.99 18.32 15.85
N HIS A 124 5.06 19.53 15.29
CA HIS A 124 3.89 20.37 15.04
C HIS A 124 2.96 19.83 13.93
N LEU A 125 3.40 18.85 13.14
CA LEU A 125 2.60 18.20 12.09
C LEU A 125 2.01 16.86 12.52
N THR A 126 2.40 16.31 13.67
CA THR A 126 1.96 14.97 14.15
C THR A 126 0.44 14.78 14.16
N HIS A 127 -0.32 15.82 14.50
CA HIS A 127 -1.79 15.82 14.50
C HIS A 127 -2.46 15.60 13.13
N GLN A 128 -1.70 15.57 12.04
CA GLN A 128 -2.21 15.35 10.69
C GLN A 128 -2.14 13.89 10.24
N TYR A 129 -1.42 13.03 10.99
CA TYR A 129 -1.06 11.68 10.56
C TYR A 129 -1.46 10.63 11.61
N GLY A 130 -1.48 9.37 11.21
CA GLY A 130 -1.38 8.24 12.12
C GLY A 130 0.02 8.16 12.71
N ILE A 131 0.15 8.24 14.04
CA ILE A 131 1.43 8.21 14.75
C ILE A 131 1.57 6.90 15.50
N CYS A 132 2.69 6.22 15.33
CA CYS A 132 3.00 5.01 16.10
C CYS A 132 3.70 5.37 17.41
N GLY A 133 3.39 4.63 18.47
CA GLY A 133 4.25 4.55 19.63
C GLY A 133 5.48 3.65 19.36
N VAL A 134 6.49 3.78 20.22
CA VAL A 134 7.80 3.13 20.03
C VAL A 134 8.11 2.24 21.21
N GLY A 135 8.00 0.93 20.98
CA GLY A 135 8.41 -0.10 21.92
C GLY A 135 9.89 -0.48 21.79
N LYS A 136 10.18 -1.77 22.00
CA LYS A 136 11.56 -2.29 22.00
C LYS A 136 12.22 -2.08 20.64
N ARG A 137 13.44 -1.52 20.64
CA ARG A 137 14.24 -1.27 19.43
C ARG A 137 15.19 -2.43 19.11
N THR A 138 15.29 -2.76 17.84
CA THR A 138 16.29 -3.70 17.29
C THR A 138 16.87 -3.12 16.00
N GLY A 139 18.07 -2.56 16.08
CA GLY A 139 18.70 -1.86 14.95
C GLY A 139 17.84 -0.68 14.48
N LYS A 140 17.42 -0.71 13.22
CA LYS A 140 16.51 0.31 12.63
C LYS A 140 15.03 0.03 12.87
N MET A 141 14.70 -1.15 13.42
CA MET A 141 13.33 -1.56 13.69
C MET A 141 12.95 -1.24 15.14
N PHE A 142 11.66 -1.18 15.37
CA PHE A 142 11.09 -1.13 16.71
C PHE A 142 9.72 -1.81 16.71
N GLU A 143 9.35 -2.39 17.84
CA GLU A 143 8.00 -2.88 18.07
C GLU A 143 7.03 -1.70 18.15
N VAL A 144 5.88 -1.82 17.50
CA VAL A 144 4.79 -0.83 17.63
C VAL A 144 4.01 -1.17 18.89
N ASP A 145 4.04 -0.29 19.89
CA ASP A 145 3.34 -0.46 21.17
C ASP A 145 1.97 0.25 21.21
N GLY A 146 1.63 0.98 20.15
CA GLY A 146 0.34 1.63 19.95
C GLY A 146 0.30 2.42 18.65
N MET A 147 -0.90 2.74 18.18
CA MET A 147 -1.13 3.60 17.01
C MET A 147 -2.25 4.58 17.36
N VAL A 148 -2.10 5.84 16.95
CA VAL A 148 -3.10 6.89 17.18
C VAL A 148 -3.29 7.67 15.90
N GLU A 149 -4.51 7.63 15.36
CA GLU A 149 -4.90 8.42 14.20
C GLU A 149 -5.12 9.89 14.59
N LYS A 150 -4.35 10.81 13.99
CA LYS A 150 -4.48 12.27 14.15
C LYS A 150 -4.54 12.70 15.62
N PRO A 151 -3.49 12.43 16.41
CA PRO A 151 -3.47 12.76 17.84
C PRO A 151 -3.69 14.26 18.07
N ALA A 152 -4.28 14.61 19.21
CA ALA A 152 -4.36 16.00 19.62
C ALA A 152 -2.94 16.59 19.73
N LYS A 153 -2.81 17.89 19.46
CA LYS A 153 -1.51 18.58 19.54
C LYS A 153 -0.90 18.39 20.94
N GLY A 154 0.34 17.89 20.98
CA GLY A 154 1.06 17.61 22.23
C GLY A 154 0.75 16.27 22.89
N THR A 155 -0.13 15.43 22.31
CA THR A 155 -0.45 14.09 22.85
C THR A 155 0.05 12.95 21.96
N ALA A 156 0.84 13.25 20.92
CA ALA A 156 1.38 12.23 20.04
C ALA A 156 2.36 11.33 20.80
N PRO A 157 2.28 9.99 20.66
CA PRO A 157 3.16 9.07 21.39
C PRO A 157 4.61 9.10 20.89
N SER A 158 4.82 9.58 19.66
CA SER A 158 6.14 9.87 19.08
C SER A 158 6.01 10.90 17.97
N ASN A 159 7.07 11.10 17.18
CA ASN A 159 7.05 11.87 15.94
C ASN A 159 7.14 10.99 14.68
N LEU A 160 6.93 9.67 14.82
CA LEU A 160 6.98 8.71 13.73
C LEU A 160 5.58 8.51 13.14
N SER A 161 5.38 9.09 11.96
CA SER A 161 4.16 8.93 11.19
C SER A 161 4.17 7.63 10.41
N ILE A 162 3.03 6.96 10.36
CA ILE A 162 2.81 5.77 9.54
C ILE A 162 2.75 6.21 8.09
N THR A 163 3.65 5.65 7.28
CA THR A 163 3.62 5.83 5.83
C THR A 163 2.63 4.83 5.22
N GLY A 164 2.14 5.13 4.03
CA GLY A 164 1.23 4.31 3.25
C GLY A 164 1.85 3.02 2.70
N ARG A 165 2.71 2.34 3.46
CA ARG A 165 3.37 1.08 3.11
C ARG A 165 3.28 0.11 4.29
N TYR A 166 2.66 -1.03 4.02
CA TYR A 166 2.44 -2.09 4.99
C TYR A 166 2.81 -3.44 4.38
N ILE A 167 3.28 -4.37 5.19
CA ILE A 167 3.26 -5.81 4.94
C ILE A 167 2.38 -6.40 6.02
N LEU A 168 1.27 -7.02 5.61
CA LEU A 168 0.25 -7.53 6.50
C LEU A 168 0.06 -9.02 6.31
N GLN A 169 -0.23 -9.69 7.41
CA GLN A 169 -0.60 -11.10 7.46
C GLN A 169 -2.11 -11.25 7.21
N PRO A 170 -2.58 -12.34 6.57
CA PRO A 170 -3.98 -12.50 6.16
C PRO A 170 -4.96 -12.52 7.34
N GLU A 171 -4.50 -12.77 8.57
CA GLU A 171 -5.32 -12.68 9.78
C GLU A 171 -5.97 -11.30 9.96
N ILE A 172 -5.41 -10.24 9.37
CA ILE A 172 -5.99 -8.89 9.39
C ILE A 172 -7.41 -8.87 8.82
N PHE A 173 -7.76 -9.73 7.88
CA PHE A 173 -9.10 -9.74 7.28
C PHE A 173 -10.18 -10.12 8.29
N LYS A 174 -9.87 -11.02 9.25
CA LYS A 174 -10.80 -11.38 10.33
C LYS A 174 -11.01 -10.23 11.31
N ILE A 175 -9.96 -9.46 11.56
CA ILE A 175 -10.03 -8.25 12.40
C ILE A 175 -10.93 -7.22 11.70
N LEU A 176 -10.61 -6.91 10.43
CA LEU A 176 -11.34 -5.92 9.62
C LEU A 176 -12.82 -6.28 9.39
N GLU A 177 -13.18 -7.57 9.40
CA GLU A 177 -14.58 -8.01 9.28
C GLU A 177 -15.47 -7.51 10.43
N THR A 178 -14.91 -7.35 11.62
CA THR A 178 -15.66 -6.99 12.84
C THR A 178 -15.30 -5.63 13.41
N GLN A 179 -14.31 -4.97 12.82
CA GLN A 179 -13.79 -3.70 13.31
C GLN A 179 -14.82 -2.58 13.19
N GLU A 180 -15.02 -1.86 14.29
CA GLU A 180 -15.88 -0.68 14.33
C GLU A 180 -15.23 0.51 13.63
N ARG A 181 -16.05 1.51 13.30
CA ARG A 181 -15.57 2.76 12.70
C ARG A 181 -14.79 3.55 13.74
N GLY A 182 -13.58 3.96 13.39
CA GLY A 182 -12.69 4.78 14.20
C GLY A 182 -12.79 6.27 13.87
N ALA A 183 -11.63 6.92 13.80
CA ALA A 183 -11.52 8.34 13.50
C ALA A 183 -12.20 8.71 12.17
N GLY A 184 -12.97 9.79 12.16
CA GLY A 184 -13.69 10.26 10.97
C GLY A 184 -14.89 9.40 10.54
N GLY A 185 -15.27 8.38 11.32
CA GLY A 185 -16.39 7.49 10.98
C GLY A 185 -16.04 6.43 9.93
N GLU A 186 -14.75 6.15 9.77
CA GLU A 186 -14.15 5.23 8.81
C GLU A 186 -13.50 4.01 9.49
N ILE A 187 -13.42 2.89 8.79
CA ILE A 187 -12.67 1.69 9.20
C ILE A 187 -11.20 1.91 8.80
N GLN A 188 -10.31 1.94 9.79
CA GLN A 188 -8.88 2.23 9.61
C GLN A 188 -8.01 0.98 9.77
N LEU A 189 -6.76 1.06 9.31
CA LEU A 189 -5.71 0.09 9.66
C LEU A 189 -4.96 0.47 10.96
N THR A 190 -5.17 1.69 11.44
CA THR A 190 -4.61 2.26 12.67
C THR A 190 -5.51 2.03 13.88
#